data_AF-A0AAP0E9W3-F1
#
_entry.id   AF-A0AAP0E9W3-F1
#
_cell.length_a   1.000
_cell.length_b   1.000
_cell.length_c   1.000
_cell.angle_alpha   90.00
_cell.angle_beta   90.00
_cell.angle_gamma   90.00
#
_symmetry.space_group_name_H-M   'P 1'
#
loop_
_entity.id
_entity.type
_entity.pdbx_description
1 polymer ?
#
loop_
_entity_poly.entity_id
_entity_poly.type
_entity_poly.pdbx_seq_one_letter_code
_entity_poly.pdbx_strand_id
1 'polypeptide(L)'
;MIDHFWEFVWDFSFFLNLVRRMDQSDANEDWMSATCNYGENFIASIKKGNIHAVQFHPEKSGVVGLAILERFLHSRSSLVKMKRETKRKASKLAKRVIACLDVRTNDTEILL
;
A
#
# COMPACT_ATOMS: atom_id res chain seq x y z
N MET A 1 -5.21 33.49 -18.93
CA MET A 1 -6.15 32.40 -19.32
C MET A 1 -5.41 31.13 -19.81
N ILE A 2 -4.16 30.89 -19.38
CA ILE A 2 -3.38 29.64 -19.63
C ILE A 2 -2.58 29.26 -18.36
N ASP A 3 -2.30 30.24 -17.51
CA ASP A 3 -1.79 30.21 -16.15
C ASP A 3 -2.62 29.35 -15.16
N HIS A 4 -3.94 29.27 -15.30
CA HIS A 4 -4.79 28.46 -14.39
C HIS A 4 -5.02 27.00 -14.85
N PHE A 5 -4.55 26.62 -16.04
CA PHE A 5 -4.71 25.23 -16.52
C PHE A 5 -3.72 24.27 -15.84
N TRP A 6 -2.57 24.79 -15.41
CA TRP A 6 -1.52 24.00 -14.78
C TRP A 6 -1.76 23.73 -13.30
N GLU A 7 -2.49 24.58 -12.57
CA GLU A 7 -2.84 24.35 -11.16
C GLU A 7 -3.77 23.13 -10.98
N PHE A 8 -4.57 22.78 -11.99
CA PHE A 8 -5.53 21.67 -11.91
C PHE A 8 -4.90 20.28 -12.06
N VAL A 9 -3.64 20.20 -12.53
CA VAL A 9 -2.93 18.92 -12.75
C VAL A 9 -2.13 18.49 -11.51
N TRP A 10 -1.86 19.39 -10.56
CA TRP A 10 -1.09 19.09 -9.33
C TRP A 10 -1.89 18.38 -8.25
N ASP A 11 -3.20 18.23 -8.45
CA ASP A 11 -4.09 17.68 -7.44
C ASP A 11 -4.23 16.15 -7.46
N PHE A 12 -3.57 15.46 -8.40
CA PHE A 12 -3.59 14.00 -8.44
C PHE A 12 -2.60 13.45 -7.41
N SER A 13 -3.13 12.90 -6.32
CA SER A 13 -2.33 12.00 -5.49
C SER A 13 -2.09 10.72 -6.28
N PHE A 14 -0.84 10.25 -6.32
CA PHE A 14 -0.48 9.02 -7.01
C PHE A 14 -0.17 7.93 -6.00
N PHE A 15 -0.83 6.78 -6.14
CA PHE A 15 -0.53 5.58 -5.38
C PHE A 15 0.08 4.54 -6.32
N LEU A 16 1.33 4.16 -6.06
CA LEU A 16 2.06 3.20 -6.89
C LEU A 16 2.42 1.95 -6.08
N ASN A 17 2.20 0.79 -6.69
CA ASN A 17 2.82 -0.45 -6.26
C ASN A 17 4.21 -0.56 -6.90
N LEU A 18 5.25 -0.63 -6.07
CA LEU A 18 6.63 -0.82 -6.52
C LEU A 18 6.84 -2.29 -6.90
N VAL A 19 7.43 -2.55 -8.07
CA VAL A 19 7.74 -3.92 -8.54
C VAL A 19 9.18 -4.32 -8.20
N ARG A 20 10.06 -3.33 -8.02
CA ARG A 20 11.45 -3.57 -7.60
C ARG A 20 11.69 -3.09 -6.18
N ARG A 21 12.35 -3.95 -5.41
CA ARG A 21 12.91 -3.63 -4.11
C ARG A 21 13.91 -2.48 -4.23
N MET A 22 13.82 -1.53 -3.32
CA MET A 22 14.82 -0.49 -3.11
C MET A 22 15.51 -0.69 -1.76
N ASP A 23 16.84 -0.61 -1.78
CA ASP A 23 17.65 -0.66 -0.57
C ASP A 23 17.76 0.72 0.06
N GLN A 24 18.03 0.73 1.36
CA GLN A 24 18.14 1.95 2.16
C GLN A 24 19.49 2.60 1.90
N SER A 25 19.49 3.91 1.62
CA SER A 25 20.70 4.71 1.43
C SER A 25 20.47 6.15 1.88
N ASP A 26 21.54 6.90 2.15
CA ASP A 26 21.40 8.28 2.61
C ASP A 26 20.69 9.18 1.57
N ALA A 27 20.76 8.82 0.28
CA ALA A 27 20.10 9.55 -0.80
C ALA A 27 18.56 9.43 -0.79
N ASN A 28 18.00 8.47 -0.07
CA ASN A 28 16.55 8.22 -0.03
C ASN A 28 15.88 8.49 1.31
N GLU A 29 16.64 8.93 2.31
CA GLU A 29 16.18 9.18 3.67
C GLU A 29 14.99 10.15 3.72
N ASP A 30 15.04 11.24 2.94
CA ASP A 30 14.03 12.31 2.93
C ASP A 30 12.63 11.86 2.50
N TRP A 31 12.52 10.77 1.75
CA TRP A 31 11.25 10.27 1.20
C TRP A 31 10.92 8.84 1.63
N MET A 32 11.73 8.24 2.49
CA MET A 32 11.44 6.96 3.13
C MET A 32 10.34 7.13 4.18
N SER A 33 9.24 6.38 4.03
CA SER A 33 8.14 6.41 5.00
C SER A 33 8.06 5.17 5.88
N ALA A 34 8.44 3.99 5.37
CA ALA A 34 8.51 2.77 6.15
C ALA A 34 9.57 1.81 5.61
N THR A 35 10.15 1.02 6.50
CA THR A 35 11.14 -0.01 6.21
C THR A 35 10.65 -1.37 6.69
N CYS A 36 11.15 -2.43 6.07
CA CYS A 36 10.86 -3.81 6.46
C CYS A 36 12.16 -4.61 6.53
N ASN A 37 12.20 -5.59 7.43
CA ASN A 37 13.27 -6.57 7.51
C ASN A 37 12.72 -7.95 7.11
N TYR A 38 13.23 -8.50 6.02
CA TYR A 38 12.94 -9.85 5.57
C TYR A 38 14.24 -10.52 5.11
N GLY A 39 15.06 -10.95 6.07
CA GLY A 39 16.44 -11.36 5.84
C GLY A 39 17.39 -10.16 5.71
N GLU A 40 16.94 -9.12 5.00
CA GLU A 40 17.65 -7.85 4.83
C GLU A 40 16.69 -6.66 5.04
N ASN A 41 17.27 -5.50 5.34
CA ASN A 41 16.53 -4.24 5.47
C ASN A 41 16.30 -3.61 4.10
N PHE A 42 15.05 -3.25 3.80
CA PHE A 42 14.69 -2.56 2.57
C PHE A 42 13.57 -1.55 2.80
N ILE A 43 13.30 -0.74 1.79
CA ILE A 43 12.25 0.29 1.83
C ILE A 43 10.90 -0.36 1.50
N ALA A 44 9.98 -0.32 2.44
CA ALA A 44 8.63 -0.89 2.30
C ALA A 44 7.62 0.13 1.75
N SER A 45 7.81 1.42 2.06
CA SER A 45 7.01 2.49 1.49
C SER A 45 7.75 3.82 1.45
N ILE A 46 7.38 4.65 0.48
CA ILE A 46 7.93 5.99 0.26
C ILE A 46 6.81 7.01 0.19
N LYS A 47 7.13 8.24 0.56
CA LYS A 47 6.25 9.39 0.41
C LYS A 47 7.09 10.61 0.04
N LYS A 48 6.79 11.22 -1.11
CA LYS A 48 7.38 12.49 -1.53
C LYS A 48 6.29 13.40 -2.07
N GLY A 49 5.90 14.42 -1.30
CA GLY A 49 4.76 15.26 -1.62
C GLY A 49 3.45 14.46 -1.67
N ASN A 50 2.76 14.54 -2.81
CA ASN A 50 1.52 13.83 -3.16
C ASN A 50 1.75 12.42 -3.74
N ILE A 51 3.02 11.99 -3.89
CA ILE A 51 3.36 10.66 -4.37
C ILE A 51 3.52 9.73 -3.19
N HIS A 52 2.76 8.64 -3.21
CA HIS A 52 2.82 7.54 -2.27
C HIS A 52 3.16 6.26 -3.04
N ALA A 53 4.16 5.51 -2.59
CA ALA A 53 4.47 4.21 -3.17
C ALA A 53 4.71 3.17 -2.08
N VAL A 54 4.27 1.94 -2.32
CA VAL A 54 4.40 0.81 -1.40
C VAL A 54 4.95 -0.39 -2.15
N GLN A 55 5.77 -1.19 -1.48
CA GLN A 55 6.33 -2.43 -2.03
C GLN A 55 5.35 -3.62 -1.89
N PHE A 56 4.42 -3.54 -0.94
CA PHE A 56 3.37 -4.55 -0.75
C PHE A 56 2.07 -4.11 -1.44
N HIS A 57 1.19 -5.07 -1.70
CA HIS A 57 -0.12 -4.84 -2.33
C HIS A 57 -1.19 -4.55 -1.28
N PRO A 58 -1.57 -3.28 -1.00
CA PRO A 58 -2.63 -2.98 -0.05
C PRO A 58 -3.97 -3.59 -0.47
N GLU A 59 -4.24 -3.71 -1.78
CA GLU A 59 -5.44 -4.34 -2.32
C GLU A 59 -5.54 -5.84 -1.97
N LYS A 60 -4.41 -6.48 -1.66
CA LYS A 60 -4.33 -7.90 -1.24
C LYS A 60 -4.16 -8.06 0.28
N SER A 61 -4.19 -6.97 1.04
CA SER A 61 -3.88 -6.95 2.48
C SER A 61 -5.12 -6.83 3.37
N GLY A 62 -6.31 -7.07 2.83
CA GLY A 62 -7.58 -7.09 3.57
C GLY A 62 -7.88 -5.76 4.27
N VAL A 63 -8.40 -5.83 5.50
CA VAL A 63 -8.81 -4.64 6.28
C VAL A 63 -7.68 -3.64 6.52
N VAL A 64 -6.45 -4.12 6.71
CA VAL A 64 -5.28 -3.24 6.93
C VAL A 64 -4.93 -2.50 5.64
N GLY A 65 -4.99 -3.21 4.50
CA GLY A 65 -4.76 -2.62 3.20
C GLY A 65 -5.83 -1.60 2.80
N LEU A 66 -7.10 -1.89 3.06
CA LEU A 66 -8.21 -0.96 2.82
C LEU A 66 -8.03 0.33 3.62
N ALA A 67 -7.67 0.23 4.90
CA ALA A 67 -7.41 1.41 5.74
C ALA A 67 -6.25 2.28 5.20
N ILE A 68 -5.25 1.69 4.54
CA ILE A 68 -4.17 2.45 3.89
C ILE A 68 -4.72 3.21 2.68
N LEU A 69 -5.54 2.55 1.85
CA LEU A 69 -6.15 3.17 0.66
C LEU A 69 -7.12 4.29 1.05
N GLU A 70 -7.95 4.09 2.08
CA GLU A 70 -8.85 5.13 2.61
C GLU A 70 -8.08 6.36 3.09
N ARG A 71 -6.96 6.17 3.80
CA ARG A 71 -6.09 7.27 4.25
C ARG A 71 -5.46 8.00 3.08
N PHE A 72 -5.10 7.29 2.02
CA PHE A 72 -4.57 7.90 0.81
C PHE A 72 -5.62 8.80 0.13
N LEU A 73 -6.85 8.29 -0.05
CA LEU A 73 -7.95 9.02 -0.68
C LEU A 73 -8.41 10.24 0.15
N HIS A 74 -8.43 10.12 1.48
CA HIS A 74 -8.87 11.18 2.38
C HIS A 74 -7.72 12.09 2.88
N SER A 75 -6.52 11.99 2.29
CA SER A 75 -5.33 12.72 2.78
C SER A 75 -5.42 14.25 2.72
N ARG A 76 -6.44 14.80 2.04
CA ARG A 76 -6.75 16.24 2.00
C ARG A 76 -7.62 16.74 3.14
N SER A 77 -8.43 15.87 3.76
CA SER A 77 -9.34 16.30 4.80
C SER A 77 -8.74 16.01 6.17
N SER A 78 -8.18 17.08 6.74
CA SER A 78 -8.06 17.31 8.18
C SER A 78 -6.95 16.60 8.97
N LEU A 79 -6.37 17.43 9.86
CA LEU A 79 -5.35 17.16 10.86
C LEU A 79 -5.82 16.08 11.87
N VAL A 80 -5.73 14.80 11.51
CA VAL A 80 -5.96 13.74 12.49
C VAL A 80 -4.74 13.64 13.41
N LYS A 81 -4.90 14.15 14.63
CA LYS A 81 -3.95 14.02 15.75
C LYS A 81 -3.79 12.53 16.09
N MET A 82 -2.73 11.90 15.59
CA MET A 82 -2.45 10.49 15.86
C MET A 82 -1.98 10.30 17.30
N LYS A 83 -2.76 9.56 18.11
CA LYS A 83 -2.30 8.97 19.37
C LYS A 83 -1.21 7.93 19.06
N ARG A 84 0.02 8.20 19.48
CA ARG A 84 1.13 7.24 19.40
C ARG A 84 0.87 6.11 20.38
N GLU A 85 0.63 4.89 19.91
CA GLU A 85 0.57 3.74 20.84
C GLU A 85 1.17 2.44 20.29
N THR A 86 2.15 1.97 21.08
CA THR A 86 2.84 0.66 21.18
C THR A 86 3.62 0.09 19.99
N LYS A 87 4.95 0.15 20.12
CA LYS A 87 5.95 -0.64 19.37
C LYS A 87 5.66 -2.14 19.53
N ARG A 88 4.91 -2.74 18.60
CA ARG A 88 4.92 -4.20 18.43
C ARG A 88 6.01 -4.55 17.42
N LYS A 89 7.11 -5.16 17.88
CA LYS A 89 8.11 -5.75 17.00
C LYS A 89 7.55 -7.05 16.42
N ALA A 90 6.96 -6.98 15.23
CA ALA A 90 6.71 -8.18 14.43
C ALA A 90 8.04 -8.56 13.75
N SER A 91 8.77 -9.52 14.32
CA SER A 91 10.07 -9.96 13.81
C SER A 91 10.00 -11.13 12.85
N LYS A 92 8.82 -11.74 12.67
CA LYS A 92 8.65 -12.97 11.88
C LYS A 92 7.45 -12.86 10.96
N LEU A 93 7.60 -13.36 9.73
CA LEU A 93 6.49 -13.49 8.80
C LEU A 93 5.39 -14.37 9.43
N ALA A 94 4.14 -13.92 9.34
CA ALA A 94 3.01 -14.73 9.77
C ALA A 94 3.01 -16.08 9.02
N LYS A 95 2.63 -17.16 9.69
CA LYS A 95 2.45 -18.46 9.03
C LYS A 95 1.35 -18.30 7.97
N ARG A 96 1.67 -18.61 6.72
CA ARG A 96 0.71 -18.51 5.60
C ARG A 96 -0.22 -19.71 5.63
N VAL A 97 -1.51 -19.47 5.79
CA VAL A 97 -2.57 -20.49 5.63
C VAL A 97 -3.22 -20.26 4.27
N ILE A 98 -3.30 -21.30 3.44
CA ILE A 98 -3.92 -21.25 2.11
C ILE A 98 -5.16 -22.13 2.16
N ALA A 99 -6.34 -21.53 1.97
CA ALA A 99 -7.58 -22.28 1.79
C ALA A 99 -7.73 -22.64 0.30
N CYS A 100 -8.01 -23.91 0.02
CA CYS A 100 -8.25 -24.41 -1.34
C CYS A 100 -9.69 -24.91 -1.43
N LEU A 101 -10.34 -24.68 -2.56
CA LEU A 101 -11.69 -25.17 -2.87
C LEU A 101 -11.66 -25.78 -4.28
N ASP A 102 -12.30 -26.94 -4.44
CA ASP A 102 -12.50 -27.57 -5.75
C ASP A 102 -13.68 -26.91 -6.48
N VAL A 103 -13.49 -26.53 -7.75
CA VAL A 103 -14.52 -25.89 -8.57
C VAL A 103 -14.85 -26.83 -9.73
N ARG A 104 -16.02 -27.47 -9.65
CA ARG A 104 -16.53 -28.38 -10.69
C ARG A 104 -17.65 -27.71 -11.48
N THR A 105 -17.76 -28.05 -12.75
CA THR A 105 -18.98 -27.85 -13.52
C THR A 105 -19.91 -29.02 -13.23
N ASN A 106 -21.05 -28.75 -12.61
CA ASN A 106 -22.13 -29.73 -12.57
C ASN A 106 -22.81 -29.67 -13.92
N ASP A 107 -22.49 -30.60 -14.80
CA ASP A 107 -23.27 -30.85 -16.01
C ASP A 107 -24.59 -31.51 -15.58
N THR A 108 -25.50 -30.72 -15.00
CA THR A 108 -26.88 -31.12 -14.90
C THR A 108 -27.39 -31.28 -16.32
N GLU A 109 -27.55 -32.52 -16.77
CA GLU A 109 -28.36 -32.86 -17.93
C GLU A 109 -29.76 -32.28 -17.72
N ILE A 110 -29.98 -31.09 -18.27
CA ILE A 110 -31.31 -30.61 -18.62
C ILE A 110 -31.66 -31.35 -19.91
N LEU A 111 -32.04 -32.62 -19.78
CA LEU A 111 -32.76 -33.34 -20.82
C LEU A 111 -34.19 -33.58 -20.33
N LEU A 112 -35.09 -33.16 -21.22
CA LEU A 112 -36.55 -33.26 -21.18
C LEU A 112 -37.06 -34.68 -20.89
#